data_AF-A0A3B0UUB9-F1
#
_entry.id   AF-A0A3B0UUB9-F1
#
_cell.length_a   1.000
_cell.length_b   1.000
_cell.length_c   1.000
_cell.angle_alpha   90.00
_cell.angle_beta   90.00
_cell.angle_gamma   90.00
#
_symmetry.space_group_name_H-M   'P 1'
#
loop_
_entity.id
_entity.type
_entity.pdbx_description
1 polymer ?
#
loop_
_entity_poly.entity_id
_entity_poly.type
_entity_poly.pdbx_seq_one_letter_code
_entity_poly.pdbx_strand_id
1 'polypeptide(L)' 'SGQAPRDLPWRAEPEMVPLPEAGKRFHLSVEALTAALKNGRFLTWRLEHGSQYRWYLQEKASDSAQPADSQPK' A
#
# COMPACT_ATOMS: atom_id res chain seq x y z
N SER A 1 4.21 -31.29 -2.48
CA SER A 1 3.03 -30.54 -2.97
C SER A 1 2.51 -29.66 -1.86
N GLY A 2 2.94 -28.39 -1.80
CA GLY A 2 2.56 -27.46 -0.74
C GLY A 2 1.31 -26.69 -1.15
N GLN A 3 0.15 -27.11 -0.65
CA GLN A 3 -1.11 -26.41 -0.90
C GLN A 3 -1.17 -25.19 0.01
N ALA A 4 -1.19 -23.99 -0.58
CA ALA A 4 -1.35 -22.76 0.18
C ALA A 4 -2.70 -22.80 0.95
N PRO A 5 -2.75 -22.30 2.20
CA PRO A 5 -3.95 -22.33 3.02
C PRO A 5 -5.10 -21.59 2.31
N ARG A 6 -6.26 -22.26 2.18
CA ARG A 6 -7.46 -21.81 1.45
C ARG A 6 -8.17 -20.59 2.07
N ASP A 7 -7.74 -20.14 3.25
CA ASP A 7 -8.49 -19.21 4.11
C ASP A 7 -7.65 -18.00 4.57
N LEU A 8 -6.75 -17.48 3.74
CA LEU A 8 -6.36 -16.08 3.89
C LEU A 8 -7.49 -15.25 3.27
N PRO A 9 -8.15 -14.31 4.00
CA PRO A 9 -8.93 -13.29 3.32
C PRO A 9 -7.95 -12.63 2.36
N TRP A 10 -8.20 -12.78 1.06
CA TRP A 10 -7.39 -12.25 -0.05
C TRP A 10 -6.64 -11.03 0.46
N ARG A 11 -5.37 -11.20 0.86
CA ARG A 11 -4.53 -10.04 1.17
C ARG A 11 -4.46 -9.38 -0.19
N ALA A 12 -5.29 -8.36 -0.41
CA ALA A 12 -5.28 -7.58 -1.63
C ALA A 12 -3.83 -7.14 -1.77
N GLU A 13 -3.11 -7.77 -2.70
CA GLU A 13 -1.72 -7.42 -2.92
C GLU A 13 -1.70 -5.93 -3.17
N PRO A 14 -0.90 -5.17 -2.42
CA PRO A 14 -1.07 -3.74 -2.40
C PRO A 14 -0.80 -3.18 -3.81
N GLU A 15 -1.82 -2.54 -4.38
CA GLU A 15 -1.82 -2.14 -5.79
C GLU A 15 -1.00 -0.85 -5.99
N MET A 16 -0.16 -0.84 -7.01
CA MET A 16 0.59 0.35 -7.41
C MET A 16 -0.30 1.26 -8.26
N VAL A 17 -0.57 2.47 -7.78
CA VAL A 17 -1.40 3.46 -8.49
C VAL A 17 -0.60 4.69 -8.92
N PRO A 18 -0.84 5.26 -10.11
CA PRO A 18 -0.18 6.50 -10.52
C PRO A 18 -0.45 7.66 -9.55
N LEU A 19 0.55 8.50 -9.30
CA LEU A 19 0.45 9.63 -8.38
C LEU A 19 -0.77 10.56 -8.65
N PRO A 20 -1.10 10.93 -9.90
CA PRO A 20 -2.29 11.76 -10.18
C PRO A 20 -3.63 11.06 -9.88
N GLU A 21 -3.67 9.73 -9.96
CA GLU A 21 -4.88 8.94 -9.69
C GLU A 21 -5.03 8.58 -8.19
N ALA A 22 -3.93 8.62 -7.45
CA ALA A 22 -3.89 8.24 -6.03
C ALA A 22 -4.88 9.04 -5.17
N GLY A 23 -5.05 10.35 -5.42
CA GLY A 23 -6.02 11.16 -4.67
C GLY A 23 -7.45 10.65 -4.79
N LYS A 24 -7.86 10.24 -6.00
CA LYS A 24 -9.20 9.65 -6.24
C LYS A 24 -9.31 8.26 -5.64
N ARG A 25 -8.30 7.41 -5.84
CA ARG A 25 -8.29 6.01 -5.37
C ARG A 25 -8.38 5.93 -3.85
N PHE A 26 -7.56 6.73 -3.16
CA PHE A 26 -7.48 6.76 -1.70
C PHE A 26 -8.44 7.76 -1.05
N HIS A 27 -9.28 8.45 -1.84
CA HIS A 27 -10.20 9.48 -1.34
C HIS A 27 -9.51 10.57 -0.51
N LEU A 28 -8.31 10.98 -0.94
CA LEU A 28 -7.47 11.98 -0.28
C LEU A 28 -7.45 13.29 -1.10
N SER A 29 -7.53 14.43 -0.42
CA SER A 29 -7.19 15.72 -1.00
C SER A 29 -5.69 15.80 -1.31
N VAL A 30 -5.27 16.75 -2.14
CA VAL A 30 -3.85 16.97 -2.47
C VAL A 30 -3.02 17.24 -1.20
N GLU A 31 -3.56 18.03 -0.27
CA GLU A 31 -2.93 18.30 1.02
C GLU A 31 -2.80 17.03 1.88
N ALA A 32 -3.85 16.22 1.97
CA ALA A 32 -3.85 14.98 2.74
C ALA A 32 -2.90 13.94 2.13
N LEU A 33 -2.84 13.83 0.80
CA LEU A 33 -1.90 12.97 0.09
C LEU A 33 -0.45 13.40 0.37
N THR A 34 -0.18 14.70 0.32
CA THR A 34 1.14 15.25 0.63
C THR A 34 1.55 14.96 2.08
N ALA A 35 0.63 15.14 3.03
CA ALA A 35 0.87 14.81 4.43
C ALA A 35 1.12 13.31 4.62
N ALA A 36 0.35 12.45 3.97
CA ALA A 36 0.51 11.00 4.05
C ALA A 36 1.85 10.51 3.46
N LEU A 37 2.32 11.13 2.38
CA LEU A 37 3.66 10.89 1.83
C LEU A 37 4.76 11.28 2.82
N LYS A 38 4.66 12.46 3.43
CA LYS A 38 5.61 12.93 4.45
C LYS A 38 5.63 12.03 5.69
N ASN A 39 4.47 11.52 6.10
CA ASN A 39 4.33 10.61 7.23
C ASN A 39 4.77 9.17 6.89
N GLY A 40 5.19 8.89 5.66
CA GLY A 40 5.65 7.56 5.25
C GLY A 40 4.54 6.51 5.19
N ARG A 41 3.27 6.92 5.05
CA ARG A 41 2.13 6.00 4.87
C ARG A 41 2.18 5.27 3.52
N PHE A 42 2.77 5.89 2.51
CA PHE A 42 2.90 5.34 1.17
C PHE A 42 4.38 5.08 0.83
N LEU A 43 4.62 4.00 0.11
CA LEU A 43 5.86 3.80 -0.64
C LEU A 43 5.72 4.44 -2.02
N THR A 44 6.82 5.00 -2.54
CA THR A 44 6.83 5.72 -3.82
C THR A 44 7.88 5.15 -4.76
N TRP A 45 7.54 5.04 -6.05
CA TRP A 45 8.47 4.59 -7.10
C TRP A 45 8.34 5.45 -8.35
N ARG A 46 9.41 5.48 -9.14
CA ARG A 46 9.42 6.04 -10.48
C ARG A 46 9.77 4.94 -11.47
N LEU A 47 8.83 4.54 -12.29
CA LEU A 47 9.00 3.50 -13.31
C LEU A 47 9.08 4.14 -14.70
N GLU A 48 9.94 3.58 -15.55
CA GLU A 48 9.98 3.92 -16.97
C GLU A 48 8.77 3.28 -17.68
N HIS A 49 8.12 4.05 -18.54
CA HIS A 49 6.97 3.63 -19.33
C HIS A 49 7.12 4.20 -20.75
N GLY A 50 7.75 3.43 -21.63
CA GLY A 50 8.21 3.91 -22.94
C GLY A 50 9.33 4.93 -22.77
N SER A 51 9.23 6.08 -23.43
CA SER A 51 10.23 7.17 -23.31
C SER A 51 9.99 8.14 -22.14
N GLN A 52 9.07 7.81 -21.24
CA GLN A 52 8.64 8.70 -20.15
C GLN A 52 8.71 7.98 -18.80
N TYR A 53 8.80 8.75 -17.71
CA TYR A 53 8.73 8.23 -16.36
C TYR A 53 7.36 8.48 -15.74
N ARG A 54 6.86 7.51 -14.97
CA ARG A 54 5.61 7.61 -14.20
C ARG A 54 5.87 7.34 -12.72
N TRP A 55 5.25 8.14 -11.86
CA TRP A 55 5.32 7.99 -10.41
C TRP A 55 4.17 7.15 -9.90
N TYR A 56 4.47 6.19 -9.03
CA TYR A 56 3.52 5.26 -8.44
C TYR A 56 3.57 5.30 -6.92
N LEU A 57 2.41 5.03 -6.32
CA LEU A 57 2.23 4.91 -4.88
C LEU A 57 1.66 3.54 -4.53
N GLN A 58 2.08 3.03 -3.37
CA GLN A 58 1.50 1.84 -2.73
C GLN A 58 1.27 2.17 -1.26
N GLU A 59 0.07 1.91 -0.76
CA GLU A 59 -0.19 2.05 0.67
C GLU A 59 0.60 0.99 1.43
N LYS A 60 1.38 1.39 2.44
CA LYS A 60 1.94 0.43 3.37
C LYS A 60 0.75 -0.18 4.09
N ALA A 61 0.56 -1.49 3.95
CA ALA A 61 -0.33 -2.22 4.84
C ALA A 61 0.07 -1.82 6.26
N SER A 62 -0.79 -1.06 6.94
CA SER A 62 -0.61 -0.83 8.36
C SER A 62 -0.53 -2.22 8.98
N ASP A 63 0.62 -2.52 9.57
CA ASP A 63 0.77 -3.68 10.42
C ASP A 63 -0.08 -3.42 11.68
N SER A 64 -1.40 -3.54 11.53
CA SER A 64 -2.34 -3.66 12.63
C SER A 64 -2.58 -5.15 12.94
N ALA A 65 -1.54 -5.96 12.76
CA ALA A 65 -1.55 -7.37 13.08
C ALA A 65 -0.22 -7.78 13.72
N GLN A 66 0.19 -7.07 14.77
CA GLN A 66 0.61 -7.84 15.94
C GLN A 66 -0.66 -8.40 16.57
N PRO A 67 -0.98 -9.71 16.48
CA PRO A 67 -1.60 -10.33 17.63
C PRO A 67 -0.65 -10.01 18.78
N ALA A 68 -1.10 -9.21 19.75
CA ALA A 68 -0.45 -9.23 21.05
C ALA A 68 -0.43 -10.70 21.44
N ASP A 69 0.77 -11.28 21.43
CA ASP A 69 1.03 -12.64 21.85
C ASP A 69 0.27 -12.79 23.17
N SER A 70 -0.82 -13.54 23.14
CA SER A 70 -1.57 -13.89 24.33
C SER A 70 -0.64 -14.83 25.07
N GLN A 71 0.27 -14.27 25.85
CA GLN A 71 1.21 -15.04 26.62
C GLN A 71 0.39 -15.89 27.61
N PRO A 72 0.41 -17.22 27.49
CA PRO A 72 -0.33 -18.05 28.39
C PRO A 72 0.47 -18.27 29.68
N LYS A 73 -0.28 -18.17 30.79
CA LYS A 73 -0.05 -18.70 32.14
C LYS A 73 0.66 -17.82 33.16
#